data_AF-A3Y769-F1
#
_entry.id   AF-A3Y769-F1
#
_cell.length_a   1.000
_cell.length_b   1.000
_cell.length_c   1.000
_cell.angle_alpha   90.00
_cell.angle_beta   90.00
_cell.angle_gamma   90.00
#
_symmetry.space_group_name_H-M   'P 1'
#
loop_
_entity.id
_entity.type
_entity.pdbx_description
1 polymer ?
#
loop_
_entity_poly.entity_id
_entity_poly.type
_entity_poly.pdbx_seq_one_letter_code
_entity_poly.pdbx_strand_id
1 'polypeptide(L)'
;MPPFRFHEEAIRKLDDKTRRRAWRIALFQSKVFLKPIVILKMMLLLASLGYLLTGPLGGVTGAWIPFAISLPFILPFLLHHDYEKHVRPELIRISNELKHGAKVKF
;
A
#
# COMPACT_ATOMS: atom_id res chain seq x y z
N MET A 1 -8.47 6.79 -1.53
CA MET A 1 -7.44 7.74 -1.03
C MET A 1 -6.12 7.00 -0.89
N PRO A 2 -4.95 7.63 -1.09
CA PRO A 2 -3.70 6.98 -0.67
C PRO A 2 -3.81 6.67 0.84
N PRO A 3 -3.52 5.43 1.27
CA PRO A 3 -3.77 5.03 2.65
C PRO A 3 -2.87 5.77 3.65
N PHE A 4 -1.77 6.39 3.18
CA PHE A 4 -0.88 7.18 4.01
C PHE A 4 -0.88 8.65 3.60
N ARG A 5 -1.14 9.53 4.57
CA ARG A 5 -0.81 10.94 4.49
C ARG A 5 0.66 11.08 4.87
N PHE A 6 1.56 10.93 3.91
CA PHE A 6 2.95 11.34 4.12
C PHE A 6 2.94 12.87 4.30
N HIS A 7 3.22 13.33 5.52
CA HIS A 7 3.16 14.73 5.94
C HIS A 7 4.32 15.59 5.41
N GLU A 8 4.86 15.26 4.24
CA GLU A 8 5.95 16.01 3.63
C GLU A 8 5.40 17.17 2.81
N GLU A 9 5.99 18.35 3.01
CA GLU A 9 5.67 19.59 2.28
C GLU A 9 5.84 19.43 0.76
N ALA A 10 6.67 18.48 0.34
CA ALA A 10 6.81 18.05 -1.04
C ALA A 10 5.47 17.62 -1.64
N ILE A 11 4.67 16.85 -0.91
CA ILE A 11 3.42 16.23 -1.38
C ILE A 11 2.21 17.13 -1.12
N ARG A 12 2.24 17.93 -0.05
CA ARG A 12 1.13 18.80 0.37
C ARG A 12 0.84 19.95 -0.60
N LYS A 13 1.84 20.37 -1.38
CA LYS A 13 1.72 21.45 -2.38
C LYS A 13 1.24 20.96 -3.77
N LEU A 14 1.03 19.66 -3.98
CA LEU A 14 0.48 19.16 -5.25
C LEU A 14 -1.05 19.05 -5.20
N ASP A 15 -1.66 19.33 -6.35
CA ASP A 15 -3.08 19.07 -6.60
C ASP A 15 -3.45 17.59 -6.34
N ASP A 16 -4.68 17.36 -5.89
CA ASP A 16 -5.19 16.06 -5.44
C ASP A 16 -5.19 15.00 -6.56
N LYS A 17 -5.34 15.42 -7.82
CA LYS A 17 -5.25 14.52 -8.98
C LYS A 17 -3.80 14.09 -9.23
N THR A 18 -2.87 15.03 -9.15
CA THR A 18 -1.44 14.80 -9.36
C THR A 18 -0.85 13.98 -8.22
N ARG A 19 -1.27 14.22 -6.97
CA ARG A 19 -0.88 13.42 -5.79
C ARG A 19 -1.27 11.95 -5.97
N ARG A 20 -2.48 11.66 -6.44
CA ARG A 20 -2.93 10.28 -6.72
C ARG A 20 -2.13 9.62 -7.84
N ARG A 21 -1.72 10.38 -8.86
CA ARG A 21 -0.88 9.87 -9.95
C ARG A 21 0.54 9.56 -9.47
N ALA A 22 1.17 10.49 -8.73
CA ALA A 22 2.48 10.30 -8.13
C ALA A 22 2.51 9.06 -7.23
N TRP A 23 1.46 8.88 -6.41
CA TRP A 23 1.31 7.69 -5.57
C TRP A 23 1.27 6.38 -6.34
N ARG A 24 0.49 6.33 -7.43
CA ARG A 24 0.44 5.13 -8.28
C ARG A 24 1.79 4.83 -8.92
N ILE A 25 2.49 5.85 -9.40
CA ILE A 25 3.81 5.68 -10.02
C ILE A 25 4.83 5.23 -8.98
N ALA A 26 4.85 5.84 -7.80
CA ALA A 26 5.75 5.45 -6.70
C ALA A 26 5.51 4.01 -6.23
N LEU A 27 4.25 3.58 -6.13
CA LEU A 27 3.92 2.18 -5.83
C LEU A 27 4.46 1.21 -6.89
N PHE A 28 4.36 1.57 -8.16
CA PHE A 28 4.81 0.72 -9.26
C PHE A 28 6.35 0.67 -9.33
N GLN A 29 7.02 1.81 -9.20
CA GLN A 29 8.48 1.92 -9.30
C GLN A 29 9.19 1.33 -8.07
N SER A 30 8.65 1.53 -6.88
CA SER A 30 9.22 0.95 -5.64
C SER A 30 9.23 -0.59 -5.64
N LYS A 31 8.40 -1.22 -6.48
CA LYS A 31 8.21 -2.68 -6.54
C LYS A 31 8.01 -3.28 -5.14
N VAL A 32 7.34 -2.54 -4.25
CA VAL A 32 7.24 -2.90 -2.82
C VAL A 32 6.61 -4.29 -2.63
N PHE A 33 5.63 -4.63 -3.48
CA PHE A 33 4.97 -5.95 -3.48
C PHE A 33 5.86 -7.12 -3.93
N LEU A 34 6.98 -6.84 -4.62
CA LEU A 34 7.94 -7.86 -5.04
C LEU A 34 9.09 -8.03 -4.03
N LYS A 35 9.14 -7.24 -2.96
CA LYS A 35 10.18 -7.37 -1.94
C LYS A 35 9.96 -8.67 -1.15
N PRO A 36 11.01 -9.47 -0.88
CA PRO A 36 10.88 -10.74 -0.17
C PRO A 36 10.16 -10.62 1.17
N ILE A 37 10.44 -9.53 1.91
CA ILE A 37 9.82 -9.29 3.22
C ILE A 37 8.32 -9.01 3.13
N VAL A 38 7.88 -8.33 2.06
CA VAL A 38 6.47 -8.06 1.81
C VAL A 38 5.77 -9.34 1.36
N ILE A 39 6.39 -10.12 0.48
CA ILE A 39 5.89 -11.44 0.07
C ILE A 39 5.72 -12.35 1.31
N LEU A 40 6.71 -12.39 2.20
CA LEU A 40 6.65 -13.20 3.41
C LEU A 40 5.51 -12.77 4.33
N LYS A 41 5.31 -11.46 4.54
CA LYS A 41 4.18 -10.92 5.30
C LYS A 41 2.83 -11.26 4.66
N MET A 42 2.73 -11.18 3.33
CA MET A 42 1.52 -11.53 2.60
C MET A 42 1.20 -13.02 2.70
N MET A 43 2.20 -13.89 2.58
CA MET A 43 2.05 -15.33 2.76
C MET A 43 1.64 -15.68 4.19
N LEU A 44 2.24 -15.03 5.20
CA LEU A 44 1.87 -15.22 6.60
C LEU A 44 0.44 -14.78 6.88
N LEU A 45 0.01 -13.65 6.31
CA LEU A 45 -1.37 -13.17 6.41
C LEU A 45 -2.34 -14.18 5.77
N LEU A 46 -2.05 -14.67 4.57
CA LEU A 46 -2.88 -15.68 3.90
C LEU A 46 -2.94 -17.00 4.69
N ALA A 47 -1.81 -17.45 5.24
CA ALA A 47 -1.77 -18.66 6.08
C ALA A 47 -2.60 -18.47 7.37
N SER A 48 -2.48 -17.32 8.02
CA SER A 48 -3.27 -17.00 9.21
C SER A 48 -4.77 -16.93 8.91
N LEU A 49 -5.15 -16.36 7.77
CA LEU A 49 -6.54 -16.32 7.31
C LEU A 49 -7.06 -17.72 6.97
N GLY A 50 -6.25 -18.53 6.27
CA GLY A 50 -6.58 -19.91 5.96
C GLY A 50 -6.86 -20.71 7.24
N TYR A 51 -5.98 -20.60 8.24
CA TYR A 51 -6.18 -21.25 9.54
C TYR A 51 -7.44 -20.76 10.24
N LEU A 52 -7.69 -19.45 10.26
CA LEU A 52 -8.85 -18.87 10.93
C LEU A 52 -10.17 -19.31 10.29
N LEU A 53 -10.23 -19.33 8.95
CA LEU A 53 -11.40 -19.68 8.17
C LEU A 53 -11.68 -21.19 8.13
N THR A 54 -10.66 -22.03 8.20
CA THR A 54 -10.82 -23.50 8.20
C THR A 54 -10.93 -24.11 9.59
N GLY A 55 -10.39 -23.44 10.61
CA GLY A 55 -10.48 -23.85 12.01
C GLY A 55 -11.66 -23.20 12.72
N PRO A 56 -11.42 -22.20 13.60
CA PRO A 56 -12.43 -21.70 14.54
C PRO A 56 -13.65 -21.05 13.89
N LEU A 57 -13.52 -20.50 12.68
CA LEU A 57 -14.64 -19.90 11.95
C LEU A 57 -15.21 -20.79 10.84
N GLY A 58 -14.71 -22.02 10.68
CA GLY A 58 -15.14 -22.94 9.62
C GLY A 58 -16.62 -23.34 9.70
N GLY A 59 -17.20 -23.30 10.90
CA GLY A 59 -18.62 -23.53 11.13
C GLY A 59 -19.52 -22.31 10.90
N VAL A 60 -18.95 -21.11 10.72
CA VAL A 60 -19.70 -19.86 10.57
C VAL A 60 -19.82 -19.53 9.08
N THR A 61 -20.84 -20.08 8.44
CA THR A 61 -21.23 -19.71 7.07
C THR A 61 -21.38 -18.19 6.95
N GLY A 62 -20.52 -17.56 6.13
CA GLY A 62 -20.52 -16.11 5.91
C GLY A 62 -19.41 -15.33 6.62
N ALA A 63 -18.59 -15.96 7.47
CA ALA A 63 -17.46 -15.30 8.13
C ALA A 63 -16.41 -14.72 7.15
N TRP A 64 -16.40 -15.19 5.91
CA TRP A 64 -15.56 -14.66 4.84
C TRP A 64 -15.95 -13.25 4.40
N ILE A 65 -17.21 -12.83 4.55
CA ILE A 65 -17.70 -11.52 4.09
C ILE A 65 -17.10 -10.36 4.92
N PRO A 66 -17.18 -10.35 6.26
CA PRO A 66 -16.53 -9.32 7.07
C PRO A 66 -15.00 -9.32 6.91
N PHE A 67 -14.41 -10.50 6.70
CA PHE A 67 -12.98 -10.63 6.44
C PHE A 67 -12.56 -9.99 5.12
N ALA A 68 -13.29 -10.25 4.03
CA ALA A 68 -13.02 -9.64 2.73
C ALA A 68 -13.17 -8.11 2.77
N ILE A 69 -14.15 -7.61 3.53
CA ILE A 69 -14.40 -6.16 3.68
C ILE A 69 -13.29 -5.49 4.51
N SER A 70 -12.76 -6.15 5.54
CA SER A 70 -11.73 -5.59 6.43
C SER A 70 -10.30 -5.70 5.86
N LEU A 71 -10.03 -6.68 5.00
CA LEU A 71 -8.73 -6.88 4.34
C LEU A 71 -8.10 -5.60 3.75
N PRO A 72 -8.80 -4.79 2.92
CA PRO A 72 -8.23 -3.59 2.33
C PRO A 72 -7.87 -2.50 3.36
N PHE A 73 -8.40 -2.57 4.59
CA PHE A 73 -8.07 -1.67 5.69
C PHE A 73 -6.88 -2.17 6.52
N ILE A 74 -6.75 -3.49 6.67
CA ILE A 74 -5.67 -4.13 7.43
C ILE A 74 -4.36 -4.15 6.64
N LEU A 75 -4.45 -4.40 5.33
CA LEU A 75 -3.30 -4.49 4.41
C LEU A 75 -2.36 -3.27 4.48
N PRO A 76 -2.86 -2.02 4.41
CA PRO A 76 -2.02 -0.85 4.57
C PRO A 76 -1.31 -0.86 5.92
N PHE A 77 -2.01 -1.15 7.01
CA PHE A 77 -1.43 -1.14 8.35
C PHE A 77 -0.28 -2.15 8.51
N LEU A 78 -0.47 -3.38 8.02
CA LEU A 78 0.56 -4.43 8.05
C LEU A 78 1.81 -4.05 7.25
N LEU A 79 1.61 -3.38 6.12
CA LEU A 79 2.66 -2.97 5.20
C LEU A 79 3.15 -1.54 5.44
N HIS A 80 2.69 -0.87 6.51
CA HIS A 80 2.97 0.56 6.72
C HIS A 80 4.47 0.86 6.73
N HIS A 81 5.23 0.10 7.50
CA HIS A 81 6.67 0.25 7.61
C HIS A 81 7.38 -0.03 6.28
N ASP A 82 6.85 -0.94 5.46
CA ASP A 82 7.44 -1.25 4.15
C ASP A 82 7.13 -0.16 3.12
N TYR A 83 5.91 0.40 3.16
CA TYR A 83 5.54 1.58 2.38
C TYR A 83 6.39 2.79 2.77
N GLU A 84 6.61 3.01 4.06
CA GLU A 84 7.44 4.12 4.51
C GLU A 84 8.90 3.95 4.09
N LYS A 85 9.44 2.72 4.16
CA LYS A 85 10.83 2.46 3.78
C LYS A 85 11.07 2.52 2.27
N HIS A 86 10.11 2.05 1.45
CA HIS A 86 10.34 1.84 0.01
C HIS A 86 9.53 2.77 -0.89
N VAL A 87 8.32 3.17 -0.51
CA VAL A 87 7.45 4.02 -1.33
C VAL A 87 7.69 5.50 -1.05
N ARG A 88 7.94 5.88 0.20
CA ARG A 88 8.23 7.26 0.59
C ARG A 88 9.37 7.90 -0.20
N PRO A 89 10.58 7.30 -0.34
CA PRO A 89 11.67 7.94 -1.08
C PRO A 89 11.34 8.16 -2.56
N GLU A 90 10.70 7.18 -3.21
CA GLU A 90 10.26 7.30 -4.61
C GLU A 90 9.15 8.35 -4.77
N LEU A 91 8.23 8.42 -3.79
CA LEU A 91 7.16 9.40 -3.78
C LEU A 91 7.71 10.83 -3.68
N ILE A 92 8.70 11.07 -2.82
CA ILE A 92 9.39 12.37 -2.71
C ILE A 92 10.07 12.74 -4.02
N ARG A 93 10.81 11.78 -4.61
CA ARG A 93 11.51 11.98 -5.88
C ARG A 93 10.54 12.35 -7.01
N ILE A 94 9.50 11.56 -7.22
CA ILE A 94 8.47 11.81 -8.25
C ILE A 94 7.73 13.13 -7.98
N SER A 95 7.45 13.43 -6.72
CA SER A 95 6.79 14.67 -6.31
C SER A 95 7.65 15.91 -6.63
N ASN A 96 8.97 15.81 -6.46
CA ASN A 96 9.90 16.88 -6.84
C ASN A 96 10.06 17.00 -8.35
N GLU A 97 10.16 15.88 -9.09
CA GLU A 97 10.20 15.88 -10.56
C GLU A 97 8.94 16.55 -11.15
N LEU A 98 7.75 16.22 -10.63
CA LEU A 98 6.48 16.81 -11.08
C LEU A 98 6.36 18.31 -10.75
N LYS A 99 6.92 18.77 -9.63
CA LYS A 99 6.93 20.20 -9.28
C LYS A 99 7.79 21.05 -10.21
N HIS A 100 8.87 20.48 -10.74
CA HIS A 100 9.80 21.19 -11.63
C HIS A 100 9.43 21.04 -13.11
N GLY A 101 8.20 20.57 -13.41
CA GLY A 101 7.70 20.45 -14.78
C GLY A 101 8.29 19.29 -15.58
N ALA A 102 9.03 18.38 -14.95
CA ALA A 102 9.59 17.22 -15.64
C ALA A 102 8.48 16.23 -16.00
N LYS A 103 8.42 15.82 -17.27
CA LYS A 103 7.61 14.68 -17.72
C LYS A 103 8.17 13.41 -17.05
N VAL A 104 7.51 12.95 -15.99
CA VAL A 104 7.78 11.64 -15.39
C VAL A 104 7.55 10.58 -16.47
N LYS A 105 8.62 9.89 -16.88
CA LYS A 105 8.53 8.77 -17.82
C LYS A 105 7.93 7.57 -17.11
N PHE A 106 6.94 6.95 -17.76
CA PHE A 106 6.18 5.79 -17.28
C PHE A 106 7.03 4.53 -17.30
#